data_AF-A0A1S8C6D8-F1
#
_entry.id   AF-A0A1S8C6D8-F1
#
_cell.length_a   1.000
_cell.length_b   1.000
_cell.length_c   1.000
_cell.angle_alpha   90.00
_cell.angle_beta   90.00
_cell.angle_gamma   90.00
#
_symmetry.space_group_name_H-M   'P 1'
#
loop_
_entity.id
_entity.type
_entity.pdbx_description
1 polymer ?
#
loop_
_entity_poly.entity_id
_entity_poly.type
_entity_poly.pdbx_seq_one_letter_code
_entity_poly.pdbx_strand_id
1 'polypeptide(L)'
;QADAVGSLVETVPAVTVGDLAGDPAGELAVDLAGARERFDADAGLDVVVTVDSAGCPTHLVRPSLRDGDPTGELQVVPVSLRVRPAASVVEVATRAMTRVTARRFDPVLCVDDGGRLLGLVRPERMTLRLAALQGGASPADVP
;
A
#
# COMPACT_ATOMS: atom_id res chain seq x y z
N GLN A 1 18.70 5.79 -13.57
CA GLN A 1 18.72 5.01 -12.31
C GLN A 1 18.25 5.80 -11.08
N ALA A 2 17.86 7.08 -11.20
CA ALA A 2 17.38 7.89 -10.06
C ALA A 2 15.85 7.85 -9.84
N ASP A 3 15.08 7.33 -10.81
CA ASP A 3 13.61 7.49 -10.84
C ASP A 3 12.87 6.16 -10.75
N ALA A 4 13.47 5.20 -10.05
CA ALA A 4 12.84 3.92 -9.75
C ALA A 4 12.05 3.99 -8.45
N VAL A 5 10.92 3.29 -8.39
CA VAL A 5 10.05 3.27 -7.19
C VAL A 5 10.72 2.65 -5.96
N GLY A 6 11.78 1.85 -6.14
CA GLY A 6 12.54 1.22 -5.07
C GLY A 6 13.05 2.20 -4.01
N SER A 7 13.38 3.44 -4.38
CA SER A 7 13.82 4.47 -3.42
C SER A 7 12.68 5.08 -2.59
N LEU A 8 11.43 4.81 -2.95
CA LEU A 8 10.23 5.29 -2.26
C LEU A 8 9.54 4.18 -1.45
N VAL A 9 10.09 2.97 -1.44
CA VAL A 9 9.48 1.83 -0.75
C VAL A 9 9.61 2.01 0.75
N GLU A 10 8.48 1.95 1.43
CA GLU A 10 8.36 1.96 2.88
C GLU A 10 8.04 0.56 3.37
N THR A 11 8.74 0.13 4.42
CA THR A 11 8.39 -1.09 5.14
C THR A 11 7.01 -0.91 5.75
N VAL A 12 6.17 -1.93 5.63
CA VAL A 12 4.81 -1.94 6.17
C VAL A 12 4.62 -3.24 6.95
N PRO A 13 3.94 -3.20 8.12
CA PRO A 13 3.59 -4.43 8.82
C PRO A 13 2.70 -5.30 7.94
N ALA A 14 3.04 -6.60 7.91
CA ALA A 14 2.24 -7.62 7.26
C ALA A 14 1.67 -8.61 8.28
N VAL A 15 0.46 -9.11 8.01
CA VAL A 15 -0.19 -10.18 8.76
C VAL A 15 -0.47 -11.32 7.78
N THR A 16 0.00 -12.52 8.14
CA THR A 16 -0.21 -13.72 7.34
C THR A 16 -1.59 -14.29 7.63
N VAL A 17 -2.37 -14.52 6.60
CA VAL A 17 -3.60 -15.29 6.71
C VAL A 17 -3.19 -16.74 6.85
N GLY A 18 -3.66 -17.44 7.88
CA GLY A 18 -3.47 -18.89 7.97
C GLY A 18 -4.02 -19.56 6.70
N ASP A 19 -3.42 -20.69 6.29
CA ASP A 19 -3.99 -21.53 5.24
C ASP A 19 -5.40 -21.93 5.67
N LEU A 20 -6.42 -21.22 5.22
CA LEU A 20 -7.78 -21.74 5.22
C LEU A 20 -7.81 -22.79 4.12
N ALA A 21 -7.27 -23.96 4.44
CA ALA A 21 -7.43 -25.16 3.67
C ALA A 21 -8.94 -25.41 3.54
N GLY A 22 -9.54 -24.94 2.43
CA GLY A 22 -10.92 -25.27 2.09
C GLY A 22 -11.86 -24.13 1.73
N ASP A 23 -11.42 -22.92 1.37
CA ASP A 23 -12.31 -22.00 0.65
C ASP A 23 -12.12 -22.11 -0.89
N PRO A 24 -12.97 -22.87 -1.61
CA PRO A 24 -12.90 -22.99 -3.07
C PRO A 24 -13.41 -21.73 -3.79
N ALA A 25 -13.94 -20.72 -3.09
CA ALA A 25 -14.45 -19.48 -3.68
C ALA A 25 -13.42 -18.35 -3.79
N GLY A 26 -12.24 -18.49 -3.17
CA GLY A 26 -11.19 -17.48 -3.24
C GLY A 26 -11.54 -16.18 -2.50
N GLU A 27 -12.41 -16.25 -1.50
CA GLU A 27 -12.63 -15.16 -0.55
C GLU A 27 -11.46 -15.19 0.45
N LEU A 28 -10.28 -14.79 -0.06
CA LEU A 28 -9.02 -14.71 0.67
C LEU A 28 -9.27 -14.08 2.04
N ALA A 29 -9.24 -14.89 3.09
CA ALA A 29 -9.57 -14.39 4.41
C ALA A 29 -8.63 -13.29 4.83
N VAL A 30 -9.12 -12.42 5.70
CA VAL A 30 -8.36 -11.30 6.23
C VAL A 30 -8.31 -11.46 7.74
N ASP A 31 -7.10 -11.49 8.29
CA ASP A 31 -6.91 -11.50 9.72
C ASP A 31 -7.06 -10.08 10.29
N LEU A 32 -8.32 -9.68 10.47
CA LEU A 32 -8.67 -8.37 11.04
C LEU A 32 -8.25 -8.25 12.51
N ALA A 33 -8.19 -9.36 13.25
CA ALA A 33 -7.73 -9.36 14.64
C ALA A 33 -6.23 -9.08 14.70
N GLY A 34 -5.42 -9.80 13.92
CA GLY A 34 -3.99 -9.52 13.79
C GLY A 34 -3.72 -8.11 13.25
N ALA A 35 -4.52 -7.62 12.30
CA ALA A 35 -4.39 -6.24 11.83
C ALA A 35 -4.71 -5.22 12.94
N ARG A 36 -5.76 -5.44 13.73
CA ARG A 36 -6.10 -4.61 14.89
C ARG A 36 -4.95 -4.53 15.89
N GLU A 37 -4.38 -5.68 16.26
CA GLU A 37 -3.27 -5.73 17.20
C GLU A 37 -2.07 -4.90 16.73
N ARG A 38 -1.81 -4.84 15.42
CA ARG A 38 -0.75 -3.97 14.87
C ARG A 38 -1.10 -2.49 15.02
N PHE A 39 -2.33 -2.09 14.71
CA PHE A 39 -2.77 -0.70 14.90
C PHE A 39 -2.77 -0.29 16.37
N ASP A 40 -3.16 -1.19 17.27
CA ASP A 40 -3.15 -0.92 18.71
C ASP A 40 -1.72 -0.82 19.27
N ALA A 41 -0.77 -1.56 18.69
CA ALA A 41 0.64 -1.50 19.06
C ALA A 41 1.37 -0.26 18.51
N ASP A 42 0.91 0.30 17.39
CA ASP A 42 1.52 1.47 16.76
C ASP A 42 0.45 2.39 16.15
N ALA A 43 0.12 3.44 16.88
CA ALA A 43 -0.84 4.48 16.46
C ALA A 43 -0.34 5.32 15.25
N GLY A 44 0.92 5.18 14.84
CA GLY A 44 1.46 5.79 13.63
C GLY A 44 1.14 5.01 12.35
N LEU A 45 0.58 3.80 12.45
CA LEU A 45 0.17 3.00 11.31
C LEU A 45 -1.18 3.46 10.75
N ASP A 46 -1.21 3.66 9.44
CA ASP A 46 -2.43 3.93 8.68
C ASP A 46 -2.78 2.79 7.71
N VAL A 47 -1.93 1.75 7.65
CA VAL A 47 -2.16 0.56 6.82
C VAL A 47 -1.41 -0.65 7.35
N VAL A 48 -2.06 -1.81 7.26
CA VAL A 48 -1.49 -3.14 7.46
C VAL A 48 -1.76 -3.96 6.20
N VAL A 49 -0.76 -4.71 5.72
CA VAL A 49 -0.92 -5.56 4.54
C VAL A 49 -1.24 -6.98 4.96
N THR A 50 -2.25 -7.57 4.33
CA THR A 50 -2.54 -9.00 4.47
C THR A 50 -1.76 -9.76 3.39
N VAL A 51 -1.08 -10.84 3.76
CA VAL A 51 -0.33 -11.70 2.85
C VAL A 51 -0.78 -13.16 2.96
N ASP A 52 -0.70 -13.92 1.88
CA ASP A 52 -0.88 -15.36 1.90
C ASP A 52 0.31 -16.11 2.53
N SER A 53 0.25 -17.44 2.59
CA SER A 53 1.31 -18.30 3.13
C SER A 53 2.61 -18.25 2.31
N ALA A 54 2.57 -17.80 1.05
CA ALA A 54 3.75 -17.56 0.22
C ALA A 54 4.35 -16.15 0.43
N GLY A 55 3.69 -15.27 1.19
CA GLY A 55 4.08 -13.89 1.42
C GLY A 55 3.59 -12.92 0.34
N CYS A 56 2.68 -13.33 -0.54
CA CYS A 56 2.12 -12.48 -1.58
C CYS A 56 0.97 -11.63 -1.02
N PRO A 57 0.92 -10.32 -1.30
CA PRO A 57 -0.05 -9.44 -0.68
C PRO A 57 -1.43 -9.55 -1.30
N THR A 58 -2.46 -9.76 -0.50
CA THR A 58 -3.85 -10.00 -0.94
C THR A 58 -4.73 -8.77 -0.72
N HIS A 59 -4.64 -8.17 0.46
CA HIS A 59 -5.44 -7.03 0.89
C HIS A 59 -4.63 -5.99 1.65
N LEU A 60 -5.17 -4.77 1.70
CA LEU A 60 -4.80 -3.72 2.62
C LEU A 60 -5.90 -3.61 3.67
N VAL A 61 -5.52 -3.48 4.93
CA VAL A 61 -6.41 -3.12 6.03
C VAL A 61 -6.02 -1.72 6.47
N ARG A 62 -7.00 -0.80 6.57
CA ARG A 62 -6.77 0.57 7.03
C ARG A 62 -7.87 1.01 8.00
N PRO A 63 -7.56 1.81 9.03
CA PRO A 63 -8.59 2.45 9.82
C PRO A 63 -9.39 3.43 8.95
N SER A 64 -10.66 3.61 9.26
CA SER A 64 -11.43 4.73 8.74
C SER A 64 -10.89 6.03 9.33
N LEU A 65 -10.34 6.89 8.46
CA LEU A 65 -9.71 8.16 8.86
C LEU A 65 -10.60 9.39 8.59
N ARG A 66 -11.84 9.22 8.12
CA ARG A 66 -12.72 10.35 7.82
C ARG A 66 -13.57 10.71 9.02
N ASP A 67 -13.73 12.02 9.24
CA ASP A 67 -14.68 12.56 10.19
C ASP A 67 -16.10 12.05 9.87
N GLY A 68 -16.75 11.43 10.86
CA GLY A 68 -18.09 10.85 10.73
C GLY A 68 -18.13 9.35 10.43
N ASP A 69 -17.00 8.72 10.11
CA ASP A 69 -16.92 7.25 10.12
C ASP A 69 -16.92 6.76 11.58
N PRO A 70 -17.54 5.60 11.87
CA PRO A 70 -17.47 5.02 13.20
C PRO A 70 -15.99 4.81 13.57
N THR A 71 -15.57 5.50 14.64
CA THR A 71 -14.17 5.52 15.06
C THR A 71 -13.67 4.10 15.28
N GLY A 72 -12.59 3.75 14.58
CA GLY A 72 -11.98 2.45 14.70
C GLY A 72 -12.55 1.36 13.82
N GLU A 73 -13.46 1.62 12.86
CA GLU A 73 -13.79 0.63 11.83
C GLU A 73 -12.58 0.38 10.91
N LEU A 74 -12.29 -0.90 10.63
CA LEU A 74 -11.23 -1.31 9.71
C LEU A 74 -11.83 -1.58 8.33
N GLN A 75 -11.32 -0.88 7.32
CA GLN A 75 -11.68 -1.11 5.94
C GLN A 75 -10.73 -2.13 5.31
N VAL A 76 -11.29 -3.14 4.66
CA VAL A 76 -10.56 -4.10 3.83
C VAL A 76 -10.61 -3.64 2.38
N VAL A 77 -9.43 -3.57 1.75
CA VAL A 77 -9.25 -3.09 0.39
C VAL A 77 -8.45 -4.12 -0.41
N PRO A 78 -8.94 -4.61 -1.56
CA PRO A 78 -8.17 -5.51 -2.39
C PRO A 78 -6.95 -4.80 -2.97
N VAL A 79 -5.84 -5.52 -3.07
CA VAL A 79 -4.63 -5.01 -3.72
C VAL A 79 -4.92 -4.73 -5.19
N SER A 80 -4.86 -3.44 -5.57
CA SER A 80 -5.23 -2.99 -6.91
C SER A 80 -4.04 -2.75 -7.85
N LEU A 81 -2.82 -2.62 -7.30
CA LEU A 81 -1.61 -2.41 -8.09
C LEU A 81 -0.39 -2.95 -7.36
N ARG A 82 0.37 -3.82 -8.06
CA ARG A 82 1.68 -4.33 -7.64
C ARG A 82 2.74 -3.91 -8.66
N VAL A 83 3.94 -3.59 -8.18
CA VAL A 83 5.06 -3.14 -9.01
C VAL A 83 6.38 -3.76 -8.52
N ARG A 84 7.37 -3.81 -9.40
CA ARG A 84 8.75 -4.20 -9.06
C ARG A 84 9.53 -2.95 -8.60
N PRO A 85 10.55 -3.07 -7.73
CA PRO A 85 11.36 -1.94 -7.27
C PRO A 85 12.02 -1.13 -8.41
N ALA A 86 12.34 -1.80 -9.51
CA ALA A 86 12.98 -1.17 -10.67
C ALA A 86 12.02 -0.36 -11.57
N ALA A 87 10.70 -0.42 -11.32
CA ALA A 87 9.71 0.28 -12.14
C ALA A 87 9.87 1.81 -12.06
N SER A 88 9.57 2.51 -13.15
CA SER A 88 9.67 3.97 -13.23
C SER A 88 8.60 4.65 -12.37
N VAL A 89 8.99 5.67 -11.61
CA VAL A 89 8.06 6.49 -10.81
C VAL A 89 6.97 7.11 -11.69
N VAL A 90 7.30 7.59 -12.89
CA VAL A 90 6.32 8.19 -13.82
C VAL A 90 5.32 7.14 -14.30
N GLU A 91 5.81 5.97 -14.72
CA GLU A 91 4.95 4.87 -15.17
C GLU A 91 4.00 4.42 -14.07
N VAL A 92 4.52 4.22 -12.85
CA VAL A 92 3.73 3.77 -11.71
C VAL A 92 2.71 4.82 -11.30
N ALA A 93 3.05 6.11 -11.34
CA ALA A 93 2.11 7.18 -11.06
C ALA A 93 0.97 7.25 -12.06
N THR A 94 1.28 7.13 -13.37
CA THR A 94 0.26 7.06 -14.41
C THR A 94 -0.68 5.89 -14.16
N ARG A 95 -0.14 4.69 -13.91
CA ARG A 95 -0.95 3.49 -13.61
C ARG A 95 -1.78 3.65 -12.34
N ALA A 96 -1.23 4.28 -11.30
CA ALA A 96 -1.94 4.53 -10.07
C ALA A 96 -3.17 5.43 -10.30
N MET A 97 -3.02 6.51 -11.09
CA MET A 97 -4.06 7.48 -11.36
C MET A 97 -5.12 7.02 -12.38
N THR A 98 -4.81 6.01 -13.20
CA THR A 98 -5.77 5.43 -14.15
C THR A 98 -6.58 4.26 -13.56
N ARG A 99 -6.35 3.89 -12.29
CA ARG A 99 -7.21 2.95 -11.55
C ARG A 99 -8.64 3.46 -11.43
N VAL A 100 -9.55 2.55 -11.09
CA VAL A 100 -10.92 2.90 -10.68
C VAL A 100 -10.88 3.95 -9.57
N THR A 101 -11.82 4.91 -9.60
CA THR A 101 -11.77 6.13 -8.78
C THR A 101 -11.48 5.88 -7.30
N ALA A 102 -12.15 4.88 -6.71
CA ALA A 102 -12.01 4.53 -5.30
C ALA A 102 -10.61 3.99 -4.91
N ARG A 103 -9.76 3.64 -5.88
CA ARG A 103 -8.48 2.96 -5.66
C ARG A 103 -7.26 3.80 -6.09
N ARG A 104 -7.46 4.96 -6.71
CA ARG A 104 -6.36 5.78 -7.27
C ARG A 104 -5.33 6.19 -6.23
N PHE A 105 -5.80 6.49 -5.03
CA PHE A 105 -5.00 6.93 -3.89
C PHE A 105 -4.72 5.81 -2.88
N ASP A 106 -5.06 4.56 -3.19
CA ASP A 106 -4.57 3.45 -2.38
C ASP A 106 -3.07 3.27 -2.63
N PRO A 107 -2.28 2.93 -1.60
CA PRO A 107 -0.86 2.64 -1.76
C PRO A 107 -0.58 1.63 -2.87
N VAL A 108 0.58 1.78 -3.51
CA VAL A 108 1.06 0.82 -4.51
C VAL A 108 1.96 -0.18 -3.81
N LEU A 109 1.70 -1.48 -3.98
CA LEU A 109 2.53 -2.49 -3.34
C LEU A 109 3.76 -2.80 -4.17
N CYS A 110 4.92 -2.80 -3.52
CA CYS A 110 6.17 -3.23 -4.11
C CYS A 110 6.40 -4.69 -3.74
N VAL A 111 6.66 -5.52 -4.75
CA VAL A 111 6.85 -6.97 -4.59
C VAL A 111 8.14 -7.44 -5.23
N ASP A 112 8.69 -8.57 -4.78
CA ASP A 112 9.84 -9.24 -5.37
C ASP A 112 9.50 -9.99 -6.69
N ASP A 113 10.45 -10.72 -7.30
CA ASP A 113 10.20 -11.48 -8.53
C ASP A 113 9.22 -12.64 -8.31
N GLY A 114 9.14 -13.14 -7.08
CA GLY A 114 8.18 -14.16 -6.66
C GLY A 114 6.82 -13.58 -6.25
N GLY A 115 6.62 -12.26 -6.31
CA GLY A 115 5.39 -11.59 -5.91
C GLY A 115 5.27 -11.34 -4.39
N ARG A 116 6.33 -11.61 -3.62
CA ARG A 116 6.33 -11.40 -2.16
C ARG A 116 6.41 -9.92 -1.81
N LEU A 117 5.70 -9.51 -0.77
CA LEU A 117 5.69 -8.12 -0.33
C LEU A 117 7.10 -7.66 0.08
N LEU A 118 7.56 -6.57 -0.53
CA LEU A 118 8.74 -5.82 -0.10
C LEU A 118 8.37 -4.59 0.73
N GLY A 119 7.20 -4.00 0.45
CA GLY A 119 6.71 -2.81 1.10
C GLY A 119 5.64 -2.12 0.26
N LEU A 120 5.40 -0.84 0.52
CA LEU A 120 4.47 -0.02 -0.25
C LEU A 120 5.10 1.30 -0.67
N VAL A 121 4.48 1.94 -1.66
CA VAL A 121 4.78 3.30 -2.09
C VAL A 121 3.52 4.13 -1.93
N ARG A 122 3.62 5.20 -1.14
CA ARG A 122 2.52 6.12 -0.87
C ARG A 122 2.31 7.10 -2.04
N PRO A 123 1.06 7.41 -2.43
CA PRO A 123 0.78 8.36 -3.50
C PRO A 123 1.38 9.76 -3.27
N GLU A 124 1.39 10.24 -2.03
CA GLU A 124 1.96 11.53 -1.64
C GLU A 124 3.47 11.57 -1.86
N ARG A 125 4.19 10.50 -1.49
CA ARG A 125 5.64 10.36 -1.70
C ARG A 125 5.97 10.30 -3.20
N MET A 126 5.16 9.57 -3.96
CA MET A 126 5.28 9.50 -5.41
C MET A 126 5.03 10.87 -6.05
N THR A 127 4.03 11.62 -5.58
CA THR A 127 3.71 12.97 -6.08
C THR A 127 4.84 13.97 -5.81
N LEU A 128 5.39 13.98 -4.59
CA LEU A 128 6.55 14.79 -4.24
C LEU A 128 7.77 14.45 -5.10
N ARG A 129 7.98 13.15 -5.38
CA ARG A 129 9.06 12.73 -6.26
C ARG A 129 8.84 13.24 -7.69
N LEU A 130 7.64 13.10 -8.25
CA LEU A 130 7.33 13.62 -9.58
C LEU A 130 7.57 15.13 -9.67
N ALA A 131 7.15 15.90 -8.66
CA ALA A 131 7.38 17.35 -8.61
C ALA A 131 8.88 17.69 -8.64
N ALA A 132 9.69 16.97 -7.85
CA ALA A 132 11.15 17.15 -7.84
C ALA A 132 11.79 16.81 -9.21
N LEU A 133 11.25 15.85 -9.96
CA LEU A 133 11.74 15.51 -11.30
C LEU A 133 11.47 16.57 -12.35
N GLN A 134 10.40 17.37 -12.17
CA GLN A 134 10.08 18.47 -13.08
C GLN A 134 10.89 19.75 -12.77
N GLY A 135 11.81 19.72 -11.80
CA GLY A 135 12.54 20.91 -11.35
C GLY A 135 11.70 21.84 -10.47
N GLY A 136 10.63 21.33 -9.85
CA GLY A 136 9.82 22.08 -8.90
C GLY A 136 10.68 22.61 -7.75
N ALA A 137 10.48 23.89 -7.41
CA ALA A 137 11.25 24.63 -6.42
C ALA A 137 11.40 23.85 -5.10
N SER A 138 12.51 24.08 -4.41
CA SER A 138 12.74 23.53 -3.07
C SER A 138 11.55 23.87 -2.17
N PRO A 139 11.14 23.02 -1.21
CA PRO A 139 10.08 23.36 -0.24
C PRO A 139 10.36 24.64 0.57
N ALA A 140 11.56 25.22 0.46
CA ALA A 140 11.92 26.53 0.97
C ALA A 140 11.34 27.73 0.15
N ASP A 141 10.80 27.49 -1.05
CA ASP A 141 10.32 28.52 -1.99
C ASP A 141 8.78 28.66 -2.03
N VAL A 142 8.05 28.00 -1.12
CA VAL A 142 6.58 28.14 -1.02
C VAL A 142 6.26 29.09 0.15
N PRO A 143 5.63 30.26 -0.10
CA PRO A 143 5.31 31.26 0.93
C PRO A 143 4.22 30.81 1.91
#